data_AF-A0A4Q1UTI8-F1
#
_entry.id   AF-A0A4Q1UTI8-F1
#
_cell.length_a   1.000
_cell.length_b   1.000
_cell.length_c   1.000
_cell.angle_alpha   90.00
_cell.angle_beta   90.00
_cell.angle_gamma   90.00
#
_symmetry.space_group_name_H-M   'P 1'
#
loop_
_entity.id
_entity.type
_entity.pdbx_description
1 polymer ?
#
loop_
_entity_poly.entity_id
_entity_poly.type
_entity_poly.pdbx_seq_one_letter_code
_entity_poly.pdbx_strand_id
1 'polypeptide(L)'
;MGEAAIQFAPAQMSSTVTYTTDWEWVYATPCRMFPENSYAQRSHLKSTKVVLAALSQGYEAPGYVWTINDVAVDPEQISMEVSVNVRSGDPGLGRQFRSESITVKYRIIDNRLEFESDAPYSEFSLSVSATVSETLTAAAASTPARSVSTDVTFQNAEIEWSLSYLEKMVQCWREHIYQWTPEDMFGIPTGNGAVAVKIRQFKQLHDHLLGTNPELAETLTREVLKLGNITRDDLFAQPGL
;
A
#
# COMPACT_ATOMS: atom_id res chain seq x y z
N MET A 1 1.44 -37.92 -0.84
CA MET A 1 0.49 -37.50 0.22
C MET A 1 0.98 -36.15 0.67
N GLY A 2 0.18 -35.09 0.51
CA GLY A 2 0.58 -33.72 0.82
C GLY A 2 0.53 -33.44 2.32
N GLU A 3 1.46 -32.63 2.81
CA GLU A 3 1.46 -32.12 4.19
C GLU A 3 0.17 -31.33 4.44
N ALA A 4 -0.43 -31.48 5.62
CA ALA A 4 -1.53 -30.61 6.01
C ALA A 4 -0.99 -29.18 6.19
N ALA A 5 -1.54 -28.26 5.42
CA ALA A 5 -1.10 -26.88 5.35
C ALA A 5 -2.32 -25.97 5.23
N ILE A 6 -2.25 -24.81 5.88
CA ILE A 6 -3.13 -23.68 5.65
C ILE A 6 -2.35 -22.61 4.87
N GLN A 7 -2.99 -22.02 3.87
CA GLN A 7 -2.44 -20.93 3.09
C GLN A 7 -3.54 -19.94 2.71
N PHE A 8 -3.16 -18.70 2.40
CA PHE A 8 -4.07 -17.78 1.73
C PHE A 8 -4.08 -18.02 0.22
N ALA A 9 -5.25 -17.97 -0.39
CA ALA A 9 -5.37 -17.71 -1.82
C ALA A 9 -4.83 -16.29 -2.12
N PRO A 10 -4.47 -15.98 -3.38
CA PRO A 10 -4.07 -14.61 -3.75
C PRO A 10 -5.09 -13.59 -3.26
N ALA A 11 -4.62 -12.60 -2.50
CA ALA A 11 -5.48 -11.55 -1.96
C ALA A 11 -6.10 -10.74 -3.09
N GLN A 12 -7.39 -10.44 -2.98
CA GLN A 12 -8.04 -9.49 -3.88
C GLN A 12 -8.19 -8.16 -3.15
N MET A 13 -7.71 -7.10 -3.77
CA MET A 13 -7.74 -5.75 -3.21
C MET A 13 -8.30 -4.79 -4.24
N SER A 14 -9.22 -3.93 -3.81
CA SER A 14 -9.74 -2.85 -4.62
C SER A 14 -9.83 -1.57 -3.78
N SER A 15 -9.52 -0.44 -4.42
CA SER A 15 -9.62 0.88 -3.79
C SER A 15 -10.49 1.77 -4.65
N THR A 16 -11.39 2.51 -4.02
CA THR A 16 -12.30 3.45 -4.68
C THR A 16 -12.15 4.81 -4.04
N VAL A 17 -11.96 5.86 -4.86
CA VAL A 17 -11.97 7.24 -4.37
C VAL A 17 -13.38 7.55 -3.89
N THR A 18 -13.52 7.84 -2.59
CA THR A 18 -14.80 8.18 -1.96
C THR A 18 -15.00 9.69 -1.90
N TYR A 19 -13.91 10.45 -1.76
CA TYR A 19 -13.95 11.90 -1.67
C TYR A 19 -12.67 12.51 -2.23
N THR A 20 -12.79 13.69 -2.83
CA THR A 20 -11.65 14.50 -3.27
C THR A 20 -11.82 15.89 -2.66
N THR A 21 -10.81 16.35 -1.93
CA THR A 21 -10.84 17.70 -1.35
C THR A 21 -10.75 18.76 -2.44
N ASP A 22 -11.15 19.98 -2.11
CA ASP A 22 -10.81 21.14 -2.92
C ASP A 22 -9.29 21.35 -2.96
N TRP A 23 -8.84 22.10 -3.96
CA TRP A 23 -7.47 22.58 -4.04
C TRP A 23 -7.18 23.55 -2.89
N GLU A 24 -6.13 23.27 -2.13
CA GLU A 24 -5.63 24.12 -1.07
C GLU A 24 -4.18 24.51 -1.35
N TRP A 25 -3.78 25.70 -0.91
CA TRP A 25 -2.41 26.17 -1.04
C TRP A 25 -1.62 25.85 0.22
N VAL A 26 -0.52 25.12 0.06
CA VAL A 26 0.38 24.74 1.15
C VAL A 26 1.81 25.13 0.81
N TYR A 27 2.58 25.45 1.84
CA TYR A 27 4.02 25.63 1.71
C TYR A 27 4.68 24.25 1.64
N ALA A 28 5.40 24.01 0.56
CA ALA A 28 6.07 22.74 0.32
C ALA A 28 7.39 22.94 -0.41
N THR A 29 8.28 21.96 -0.26
CA THR A 29 9.57 21.96 -0.94
C THR A 29 9.66 20.75 -1.87
N PRO A 30 9.39 20.90 -3.19
CA PRO A 30 9.52 19.80 -4.16
C PRO A 30 10.97 19.28 -4.26
N CYS A 31 11.93 20.03 -3.71
CA CYS A 31 13.34 19.74 -3.68
C CYS A 31 13.95 20.33 -2.41
N ARG A 32 14.78 19.59 -1.66
CA ARG A 32 15.46 20.18 -0.48
C ARG A 32 16.44 21.30 -0.86
N MET A 33 16.91 21.33 -2.10
CA MET A 33 17.82 22.36 -2.62
C MET A 33 17.09 23.63 -3.05
N PHE A 34 15.76 23.57 -3.23
CA PHE A 34 14.96 24.73 -3.62
C PHE A 34 14.37 25.39 -2.38
N PRO A 35 14.15 26.72 -2.42
CA PRO A 35 13.40 27.37 -1.36
C PRO A 35 11.98 26.80 -1.31
N GLU A 36 11.43 26.72 -0.10
CA GLU A 36 10.02 26.43 0.11
C GLU A 36 9.16 27.48 -0.60
N ASN A 37 8.08 27.04 -1.24
CA ASN A 37 7.15 27.92 -1.94
C ASN A 37 5.73 27.42 -1.76
N SER A 38 4.75 28.27 -2.09
CA SER A 38 3.35 27.93 -2.05
C SER A 38 2.95 27.16 -3.32
N TYR A 39 2.38 25.99 -3.12
CA TYR A 39 1.87 25.13 -4.18
C TYR A 39 0.47 24.66 -3.83
N ALA A 40 -0.37 24.49 -4.86
CA ALA A 40 -1.68 23.90 -4.64
C ALA A 40 -1.57 22.36 -4.56
N GLN A 41 -2.32 21.77 -3.64
CA GLN A 41 -2.54 20.33 -3.51
C GLN A 41 -4.03 20.03 -3.28
N ARG A 42 -4.44 18.79 -3.46
CA ARG A 42 -5.69 18.24 -2.96
C ARG A 42 -5.50 16.79 -2.56
N SER A 43 -6.37 16.25 -1.72
CA SER A 43 -6.31 14.87 -1.28
C SER A 43 -7.45 14.05 -1.90
N HIS A 44 -7.12 12.86 -2.38
CA HIS A 44 -8.06 11.81 -2.74
C HIS A 44 -8.15 10.82 -1.59
N LEU A 45 -9.29 10.82 -0.92
CA LEU A 45 -9.61 9.86 0.12
C LEU A 45 -10.25 8.64 -0.54
N LYS A 46 -9.81 7.45 -0.13
CA LYS A 46 -10.23 6.18 -0.69
C LYS A 46 -10.82 5.30 0.41
N SER A 47 -11.78 4.49 0.02
CA SER A 47 -12.10 3.27 0.74
C SER A 47 -11.42 2.10 0.03
N THR A 48 -10.77 1.25 0.80
CA THR A 48 -10.08 0.07 0.30
C THR A 48 -10.72 -1.18 0.89
N LYS A 49 -11.14 -2.08 -0.01
CA LYS A 49 -11.69 -3.38 0.32
C LYS A 49 -10.66 -4.47 0.01
N VAL A 50 -10.54 -5.41 0.93
CA VAL A 50 -9.66 -6.56 0.85
C VAL A 50 -10.48 -7.83 1.05
N VAL A 51 -10.15 -8.85 0.27
CA VAL A 51 -10.75 -10.18 0.35
C VAL A 51 -9.63 -11.20 0.50
N LEU A 52 -9.63 -11.91 1.62
CA LEU A 52 -8.72 -13.02 1.91
C LEU A 52 -9.52 -14.32 2.02
N ALA A 53 -9.04 -15.37 1.39
CA ALA A 53 -9.62 -16.71 1.50
C ALA A 53 -8.57 -17.68 2.04
N ALA A 54 -8.90 -18.36 3.13
CA ALA A 54 -8.06 -19.40 3.71
C ALA A 54 -8.34 -20.74 3.01
N LEU A 55 -7.29 -21.46 2.66
CA LEU A 55 -7.36 -22.79 2.05
C LEU A 55 -6.58 -23.75 2.95
N SER A 56 -7.22 -24.83 3.38
CA SER A 56 -6.58 -25.84 4.22
C SER A 56 -6.65 -27.22 3.59
N GLN A 57 -5.53 -27.94 3.58
CA GLN A 57 -5.45 -29.34 3.13
C GLN A 57 -5.30 -30.28 4.32
N GLY A 58 -5.94 -31.46 4.27
CA GLY A 58 -5.82 -32.49 5.30
C GLY A 58 -6.76 -32.36 6.51
N TYR A 59 -7.71 -31.42 6.47
CA TYR A 59 -8.78 -31.22 7.46
C TYR A 59 -10.12 -31.76 6.95
N GLU A 60 -10.95 -32.32 7.83
CA GLU A 60 -12.19 -33.01 7.44
C GLU A 60 -13.33 -32.04 7.09
N ALA A 61 -13.52 -30.94 7.83
CA ALA A 61 -14.59 -29.96 7.56
C ALA A 61 -14.18 -28.51 7.90
N PRO A 62 -13.00 -28.03 7.48
CA PRO A 62 -12.29 -26.90 8.08
C PRO A 62 -13.15 -25.65 8.40
N GLY A 63 -13.22 -25.32 9.68
CA GLY A 63 -13.65 -24.02 10.20
C GLY A 63 -12.46 -23.09 10.44
N TYR A 64 -12.69 -21.77 10.37
CA TYR A 64 -11.63 -20.76 10.52
C TYR A 64 -11.98 -19.72 11.58
N VAL A 65 -11.01 -19.43 12.44
CA VAL A 65 -11.02 -18.28 13.33
C VAL A 65 -10.11 -17.22 12.72
N TRP A 66 -10.65 -16.02 12.52
CA TRP A 66 -9.94 -14.90 11.93
C TRP A 66 -9.50 -13.91 13.00
N THR A 67 -8.34 -13.29 12.81
CA THR A 67 -7.88 -12.16 13.62
C THR A 67 -7.40 -11.03 12.73
N ILE A 68 -7.64 -9.78 13.16
CA ILE A 68 -7.05 -8.57 12.58
C ILE A 68 -6.28 -7.87 13.71
N ASN A 69 -4.98 -7.63 13.51
CA ASN A 69 -4.05 -7.12 14.53
C ASN A 69 -4.18 -7.85 15.87
N ASP A 70 -4.15 -9.17 15.82
CA ASP A 70 -4.29 -10.07 16.98
C ASP A 70 -5.63 -9.99 17.72
N VAL A 71 -6.60 -9.19 17.24
CA VAL A 71 -7.96 -9.13 17.77
C VAL A 71 -8.84 -10.10 17.00
N ALA A 72 -9.51 -11.01 17.72
CA ALA A 72 -10.42 -11.97 17.13
C ALA A 72 -11.61 -11.25 16.45
N VAL A 73 -11.89 -11.64 15.21
CA VAL A 73 -13.03 -11.17 14.45
C VAL A 73 -14.28 -11.88 14.96
N ASP A 74 -15.27 -11.11 15.41
CA ASP A 74 -16.54 -11.63 15.90
C ASP A 74 -17.52 -11.78 14.72
N PRO A 75 -17.95 -13.01 14.35
CA PRO A 75 -18.87 -13.21 13.24
C PRO A 75 -20.23 -12.52 13.39
N GLU A 76 -20.62 -12.15 14.61
CA GLU A 76 -21.89 -11.47 14.90
C GLU A 76 -21.80 -9.94 14.73
N GLN A 77 -20.59 -9.40 14.59
CA GLN A 77 -20.35 -7.97 14.40
C GLN A 77 -20.04 -7.65 12.93
N ILE A 78 -20.13 -6.37 12.58
CA ILE A 78 -19.88 -5.86 11.23
C ILE A 78 -18.68 -4.90 11.15
N SER A 79 -18.09 -4.59 12.30
CA SER A 79 -16.95 -3.67 12.41
C SER A 79 -16.19 -3.89 13.71
N MET A 80 -14.91 -3.52 13.71
CA MET A 80 -14.05 -3.48 14.90
C MET A 80 -13.15 -2.25 14.87
N GLU A 81 -12.74 -1.82 16.06
CA GLU A 81 -11.65 -0.85 16.23
C GLU A 81 -10.33 -1.60 16.41
N VAL A 82 -9.31 -1.18 15.67
CA VAL A 82 -7.96 -1.75 15.77
C VAL A 82 -6.94 -0.62 15.91
N SER A 83 -6.00 -0.80 16.84
CA SER A 83 -4.86 0.09 16.97
C SER A 83 -3.83 -0.25 15.89
N VAL A 84 -3.46 0.75 15.09
CA VAL A 84 -2.49 0.60 14.00
C VAL A 84 -1.50 1.75 14.03
N ASN A 85 -0.32 1.54 13.45
CA ASN A 85 0.60 2.63 13.15
C ASN A 85 0.22 3.24 11.81
N VAL A 86 -0.18 4.51 11.81
CA VAL A 86 -0.58 5.25 10.61
C VAL A 86 0.46 6.28 10.22
N ARG A 87 0.59 6.51 8.92
CA ARG A 87 1.22 7.69 8.35
C ARG A 87 0.14 8.66 7.91
N SER A 88 0.25 9.92 8.34
CA SER A 88 -0.68 10.97 7.93
C SER A 88 -0.48 11.33 6.45
N GLY A 89 -1.57 11.71 5.77
CA GLY A 89 -1.53 12.34 4.45
C GLY A 89 -1.18 13.82 4.47
N ASP A 90 -0.96 14.43 5.64
CA ASP A 90 -0.56 15.84 5.75
C ASP A 90 0.94 16.00 5.40
N PRO A 91 1.31 16.84 4.40
CA PRO A 91 2.69 17.08 4.01
C PRO A 91 3.58 17.62 5.15
N GLY A 92 3.01 18.27 6.16
CA GLY A 92 3.74 18.77 7.34
C GLY A 92 4.00 17.72 8.42
N LEU A 93 3.23 16.63 8.45
CA LEU A 93 3.32 15.55 9.44
C LEU A 93 3.93 14.25 8.87
N GLY A 94 4.27 14.27 7.57
CA GLY A 94 4.54 13.09 6.73
C GLY A 94 5.86 12.34 6.96
N ARG A 95 6.40 12.25 8.18
CA ARG A 95 7.63 11.45 8.41
C ARG A 95 7.58 10.42 9.53
N GLN A 96 6.57 10.43 10.40
CA GLN A 96 6.53 9.51 11.52
C GLN A 96 5.22 8.75 11.56
N PHE A 97 5.34 7.44 11.79
CA PHE A 97 4.20 6.63 12.17
C PHE A 97 3.73 7.05 13.56
N ARG A 98 2.43 7.13 13.75
CA ARG A 98 1.81 7.30 15.06
C ARG A 98 0.74 6.25 15.26
N SER A 99 0.54 5.85 16.51
CA SER A 99 -0.52 4.89 16.83
C SER A 99 -1.86 5.61 16.81
N GLU A 100 -2.82 5.07 16.05
CA GLU A 100 -4.20 5.53 15.99
C GLU A 100 -5.14 4.33 16.06
N SER A 101 -6.35 4.55 16.57
CA SER A 101 -7.46 3.59 16.42
C SER A 101 -8.14 3.84 15.09
N ILE A 102 -8.35 2.78 14.30
CA ILE A 102 -9.12 2.86 13.07
C ILE A 102 -10.27 1.86 13.11
N THR A 103 -11.38 2.24 12.49
CA THR A 103 -12.50 1.34 12.23
C THR A 103 -12.20 0.48 11.01
N VAL A 104 -12.41 -0.83 11.15
CA VAL A 104 -12.40 -1.80 10.06
C VAL A 104 -13.78 -2.44 9.99
N LYS A 105 -14.46 -2.29 8.86
CA LYS A 105 -15.72 -2.98 8.56
C LYS A 105 -15.37 -4.35 8.01
N TYR A 106 -16.09 -5.39 8.41
CA TYR A 106 -15.78 -6.75 7.94
C TYR A 106 -17.01 -7.64 7.84
N ARG A 107 -16.82 -8.77 7.16
CA ARG A 107 -17.76 -9.88 7.10
C ARG A 107 -17.02 -11.18 6.84
N ILE A 108 -17.45 -12.26 7.49
CA ILE A 108 -16.99 -13.63 7.23
C ILE A 108 -18.03 -14.33 6.34
N ILE A 109 -17.56 -15.00 5.29
CA ILE A 109 -18.36 -15.82 4.38
C ILE A 109 -17.61 -17.13 4.15
N ASP A 110 -18.05 -18.21 4.78
CA ASP A 110 -17.39 -19.52 4.75
C ASP A 110 -15.89 -19.42 5.14
N ASN A 111 -14.98 -19.69 4.21
CA ASN A 111 -13.54 -19.60 4.38
C ASN A 111 -12.95 -18.24 3.99
N ARG A 112 -13.77 -17.21 3.85
CA ARG A 112 -13.39 -15.88 3.35
C ARG A 112 -13.64 -14.79 4.39
N LEU A 113 -12.63 -13.95 4.59
CA LEU A 113 -12.76 -12.68 5.30
C LEU A 113 -12.74 -11.55 4.28
N GLU A 114 -13.83 -10.78 4.25
CA GLU A 114 -13.90 -9.51 3.54
C GLU A 114 -13.80 -8.38 4.56
N PHE A 115 -12.89 -7.44 4.35
CA PHE A 115 -12.76 -6.29 5.23
C PHE A 115 -12.42 -5.02 4.46
N GLU A 116 -12.81 -3.90 5.03
CA GLU A 116 -12.75 -2.59 4.40
C GLU A 116 -12.40 -1.53 5.45
N SER A 117 -11.58 -0.56 5.04
CA SER A 117 -11.35 0.64 5.84
C SER A 117 -11.35 1.87 4.93
N ASP A 118 -11.97 2.93 5.43
CA ASP A 118 -12.03 4.28 4.86
C ASP A 118 -11.17 5.27 5.68
N ALA A 119 -10.35 4.76 6.61
CA ALA A 119 -9.49 5.59 7.45
C ALA A 119 -8.54 6.44 6.58
N PRO A 120 -8.52 7.78 6.71
CA PRO A 120 -7.94 8.70 5.74
C PRO A 120 -6.42 8.88 5.91
N TYR A 121 -5.68 7.78 5.85
CA TYR A 121 -4.24 7.75 6.09
C TYR A 121 -3.46 7.37 4.82
N SER A 122 -2.28 7.96 4.67
CA SER A 122 -1.42 7.73 3.49
C SER A 122 -0.79 6.34 3.51
N GLU A 123 -0.60 5.77 4.70
CA GLU A 123 -0.13 4.40 4.87
C GLU A 123 -0.56 3.85 6.24
N PHE A 124 -1.05 2.61 6.27
CA PHE A 124 -1.10 1.78 7.47
C PHE A 124 -1.16 0.30 7.06
N SER A 125 -0.82 -0.60 7.96
CA SER A 125 -0.88 -2.04 7.70
C SER A 125 -1.70 -2.76 8.76
N LEU A 126 -2.45 -3.76 8.31
CA LEU A 126 -3.20 -4.68 9.16
C LEU A 126 -2.59 -6.08 9.03
N SER A 127 -2.24 -6.69 10.15
CA SER A 127 -1.83 -8.09 10.21
C SER A 127 -3.07 -8.96 10.35
N VAL A 128 -3.30 -9.83 9.37
CA VAL A 128 -4.47 -10.70 9.34
C VAL A 128 -4.01 -12.14 9.47
N SER A 129 -4.66 -12.89 10.36
CA SER A 129 -4.41 -14.31 10.51
C SER A 129 -5.69 -15.13 10.40
N ALA A 130 -5.54 -16.35 9.89
CA ALA A 130 -6.58 -17.37 9.89
C ALA A 130 -6.05 -18.61 10.59
N THR A 131 -6.79 -19.13 11.56
CA THR A 131 -6.47 -20.36 12.28
C THR A 131 -7.56 -21.39 12.07
N VAL A 132 -7.20 -22.62 11.69
CA VAL A 132 -8.15 -23.73 11.55
C VAL A 132 -8.62 -24.18 12.94
N SER A 133 -9.94 -24.20 13.16
CA SER A 133 -10.55 -24.58 14.44
C SER A 133 -10.91 -26.07 14.56
N GLU A 134 -10.70 -26.85 13.51
CA GLU A 134 -11.18 -28.23 13.40
C GLU A 134 -10.12 -29.33 13.51
N THR A 135 -10.60 -30.58 13.54
CA THR A 135 -9.77 -31.78 13.65
C THR A 135 -9.14 -32.19 12.31
N LEU A 136 -7.92 -32.71 12.41
CA LEU A 136 -7.13 -33.21 11.29
C LEU A 136 -7.56 -34.64 10.94
N THR A 137 -7.48 -34.98 9.66
CA THR A 137 -7.57 -36.38 9.24
C THR A 137 -6.45 -37.21 9.88
N ALA A 138 -6.72 -38.47 10.19
CA ALA A 138 -5.73 -39.38 10.78
C ALA A 138 -4.45 -39.54 9.93
N ALA A 139 -4.54 -39.33 8.61
CA ALA A 139 -3.41 -39.38 7.68
C ALA A 139 -2.46 -38.16 7.78
N ALA A 140 -2.85 -37.09 8.47
CA ALA A 140 -2.14 -35.80 8.49
C ALA A 140 -1.63 -35.37 9.89
N ALA A 141 -1.58 -36.29 10.85
CA ALA A 141 -1.39 -35.99 12.27
C ALA A 141 0.04 -35.55 12.69
N SER A 142 1.04 -35.58 11.80
CA SER A 142 2.41 -35.17 12.12
C SER A 142 2.60 -33.65 11.96
N THR A 143 2.21 -32.91 13.01
CA THR A 143 2.43 -31.46 13.24
C THR A 143 2.18 -30.51 12.05
N PRO A 144 0.93 -30.37 11.58
CA PRO A 144 0.63 -29.40 10.54
C PRO A 144 0.50 -27.97 11.06
N ALA A 145 0.82 -27.01 10.20
CA ALA A 145 0.51 -25.61 10.44
C ALA A 145 -1.01 -25.43 10.53
N ARG A 146 -1.46 -24.85 11.64
CA ARG A 146 -2.88 -24.55 11.90
C ARG A 146 -3.23 -23.10 11.64
N SER A 147 -2.24 -22.24 11.46
CA SER A 147 -2.40 -20.80 11.26
C SER A 147 -1.60 -20.31 10.07
N VAL A 148 -2.14 -19.33 9.35
CA VAL A 148 -1.44 -18.53 8.35
C VAL A 148 -1.67 -17.05 8.66
N SER A 149 -0.66 -16.22 8.42
CA SER A 149 -0.75 -14.78 8.60
C SER A 149 -0.20 -14.03 7.39
N THR A 150 -0.73 -12.84 7.15
CA THR A 150 -0.24 -11.91 6.13
C THR A 150 -0.47 -10.48 6.60
N ASP A 151 0.40 -9.57 6.17
CA ASP A 151 0.18 -8.14 6.36
C ASP A 151 -0.47 -7.55 5.10
N VAL A 152 -1.46 -6.68 5.29
CA VAL A 152 -2.14 -5.95 4.22
C VAL A 152 -1.94 -4.46 4.42
N THR A 153 -1.32 -3.80 3.45
CA THR A 153 -1.04 -2.37 3.49
C THR A 153 -2.12 -1.58 2.76
N PHE A 154 -2.58 -0.51 3.40
CA PHE A 154 -3.59 0.42 2.93
C PHE A 154 -2.97 1.78 2.59
N GLN A 155 -3.44 2.39 1.50
CA GLN A 155 -3.07 3.74 1.07
C GLN A 155 -4.34 4.51 0.74
N ASN A 156 -5.03 4.96 1.79
CA ASN A 156 -6.37 5.55 1.68
C ASN A 156 -6.37 7.07 1.55
N ALA A 157 -5.24 7.72 1.67
CA ALA A 157 -5.06 9.13 1.34
C ALA A 157 -3.94 9.29 0.33
N GLU A 158 -4.25 9.90 -0.80
CA GLU A 158 -3.29 10.24 -1.85
C GLU A 158 -3.32 11.74 -2.10
N ILE A 159 -2.14 12.36 -2.12
CA ILE A 159 -2.01 13.79 -2.41
C ILE A 159 -1.81 13.96 -3.91
N GLU A 160 -2.70 14.72 -4.55
CA GLU A 160 -2.46 15.28 -5.87
C GLU A 160 -1.87 16.68 -5.73
N TRP A 161 -0.73 16.90 -6.37
CA TRP A 161 -0.07 18.20 -6.41
C TRP A 161 -0.37 18.93 -7.71
N SER A 162 -0.40 20.25 -7.65
CA SER A 162 -0.57 21.10 -8.83
C SER A 162 0.57 20.92 -9.83
N LEU A 163 0.28 21.19 -11.10
CA LEU A 163 1.26 21.14 -12.19
C LEU A 163 2.55 21.91 -11.84
N SER A 164 2.42 23.10 -11.25
CA SER A 164 3.57 23.92 -10.85
C SER A 164 4.52 23.25 -9.84
N TYR A 165 3.98 22.45 -8.92
CA TYR A 165 4.78 21.66 -7.98
C TYR A 165 5.51 20.53 -8.69
N LEU A 166 4.80 19.81 -9.57
CA LEU A 166 5.32 18.68 -10.32
C LEU A 166 6.43 19.11 -11.29
N GLU A 167 6.25 20.24 -11.99
CA GLU A 167 7.29 20.85 -12.83
C GLU A 167 8.55 21.18 -12.02
N LYS A 168 8.39 21.67 -10.78
CA LYS A 168 9.51 21.96 -9.89
C LYS A 168 10.20 20.70 -9.36
N MET A 169 9.45 19.62 -9.08
CA MET A 169 10.05 18.32 -8.77
C MET A 169 10.88 17.80 -9.95
N VAL A 170 10.35 17.87 -11.17
CA VAL A 170 11.07 17.44 -12.38
C VAL A 170 12.31 18.32 -12.62
N GLN A 171 12.20 19.63 -12.46
CA GLN A 171 13.33 20.55 -12.56
C GLN A 171 14.44 20.17 -11.57
N CYS A 172 14.07 19.93 -10.31
CA CYS A 172 15.00 19.52 -9.27
C CYS A 172 15.70 18.20 -9.61
N TRP A 173 14.96 17.19 -10.08
CA TRP A 173 15.55 15.93 -10.53
C TRP A 173 16.57 16.16 -11.63
N ARG A 174 16.24 16.97 -12.64
CA ARG A 174 17.18 17.28 -13.73
C ARG A 174 18.46 17.96 -13.24
N GLU A 175 18.36 18.86 -12.26
CA GLU A 175 19.49 19.67 -11.80
C GLU A 175 20.37 18.94 -10.76
N HIS A 176 19.79 18.06 -9.93
CA HIS A 176 20.46 17.56 -8.73
C HIS A 176 20.49 16.03 -8.55
N ILE A 177 20.01 15.22 -9.51
CA ILE A 177 19.98 13.75 -9.39
C ILE A 177 21.34 13.11 -9.05
N TYR A 178 22.44 13.72 -9.49
CA TYR A 178 23.80 13.23 -9.22
C TYR A 178 24.38 13.64 -7.86
N GLN A 179 23.71 14.57 -7.16
CA GLN A 179 24.14 15.08 -5.85
C GLN A 179 23.35 14.47 -4.69
N TRP A 180 22.33 13.66 -4.99
CA TRP A 180 21.43 13.10 -3.98
C TRP A 180 21.98 11.80 -3.40
N THR A 181 22.10 11.73 -2.07
CA THR A 181 22.30 10.45 -1.39
C THR A 181 20.99 9.65 -1.37
N PRO A 182 21.04 8.31 -1.29
CA PRO A 182 19.83 7.48 -1.18
C PRO A 182 18.95 7.81 0.04
N GLU A 183 19.55 8.33 1.11
CA GLU A 183 18.86 8.83 2.30
C GLU A 183 18.21 10.20 2.08
N ASP A 184 18.81 11.07 1.26
CA ASP A 184 18.22 12.36 0.86
C ASP A 184 16.99 12.19 -0.03
N MET A 185 16.95 11.11 -0.79
CA MET A 185 15.82 10.76 -1.65
C MET A 185 14.69 10.05 -0.89
N PHE A 186 15.02 9.16 0.07
CA PHE A 186 14.04 8.19 0.60
C PHE A 186 14.10 7.93 2.12
N GLY A 187 15.07 8.46 2.86
CA GLY A 187 15.19 8.21 4.30
C GLY A 187 15.51 6.76 4.70
N ILE A 188 16.04 5.91 3.81
CA ILE A 188 16.37 4.50 4.09
C ILE A 188 17.82 4.18 3.59
N PRO A 189 18.63 3.38 4.31
CA PRO A 189 20.03 3.14 3.99
C PRO A 189 20.25 2.28 2.73
N THR A 190 21.47 2.37 2.20
CA THR A 190 21.88 1.98 0.85
C THR A 190 22.05 0.48 0.57
N GLY A 191 21.62 0.06 -0.63
CA GLY A 191 21.93 -1.22 -1.28
C GLY A 191 21.37 -1.27 -2.71
N ASN A 192 21.86 -2.18 -3.56
CA ASN A 192 21.50 -2.30 -4.99
C ASN A 192 19.99 -2.46 -5.29
N GLY A 193 19.12 -2.59 -4.27
CA GLY A 193 17.67 -2.50 -4.39
C GLY A 193 17.12 -1.07 -4.65
N ALA A 194 17.95 -0.03 -4.54
CA ALA A 194 17.53 1.37 -4.68
C ALA A 194 17.02 1.75 -6.08
N VAL A 195 17.42 1.05 -7.14
CA VAL A 195 16.90 1.29 -8.51
C VAL A 195 15.52 0.67 -8.71
N ALA A 196 15.25 -0.50 -8.12
CA ALA A 196 13.95 -1.15 -8.22
C ALA A 196 12.86 -0.41 -7.44
N VAL A 197 13.21 0.20 -6.31
CA VAL A 197 12.31 1.06 -5.53
C VAL A 197 11.95 2.35 -6.31
N LYS A 198 12.90 2.91 -7.08
CA LYS A 198 12.66 4.08 -7.96
C LYS A 198 11.67 3.78 -9.09
N ILE A 199 11.74 2.59 -9.70
CA ILE A 199 10.78 2.18 -10.75
C ILE A 199 9.37 2.04 -10.17
N ARG A 200 9.24 1.56 -8.92
CA ARG A 200 7.94 1.38 -8.27
C ARG A 200 7.25 2.71 -7.91
N GLN A 201 7.97 3.67 -7.35
CA GLN A 201 7.43 5.00 -7.06
C GLN A 201 7.19 5.82 -8.33
N PHE A 202 8.06 5.67 -9.33
CA PHE A 202 7.81 6.21 -10.66
C PHE A 202 6.51 5.64 -11.24
N LYS A 203 6.29 4.33 -11.14
CA LYS A 203 5.07 3.68 -11.66
C LYS A 203 3.82 4.17 -10.96
N GLN A 204 3.84 4.34 -9.63
CA GLN A 204 2.72 4.92 -8.88
C GLN A 204 2.41 6.36 -9.34
N LEU A 205 3.43 7.21 -9.47
CA LEU A 205 3.26 8.58 -9.96
C LEU A 205 2.81 8.61 -11.42
N HIS A 206 3.38 7.75 -12.27
CA HIS A 206 3.00 7.63 -13.68
C HIS A 206 1.56 7.14 -13.84
N ASP A 207 1.13 6.09 -13.12
CA ASP A 207 -0.20 5.51 -13.22
C ASP A 207 -1.26 6.49 -12.68
N HIS A 208 -0.93 7.21 -11.60
CA HIS A 208 -1.75 8.33 -11.12
C HIS A 208 -1.88 9.44 -12.18
N LEU A 209 -0.76 9.86 -12.79
CA LEU A 209 -0.75 10.88 -13.83
C LEU A 209 -1.43 10.40 -15.12
N LEU A 210 -1.37 9.11 -15.48
CA LEU A 210 -2.10 8.60 -16.64
C LEU A 210 -3.62 8.73 -16.48
N GLY A 211 -4.13 8.58 -15.25
CA GLY A 211 -5.56 8.75 -14.96
C GLY A 211 -6.02 10.21 -14.86
N THR A 212 -5.09 11.15 -14.60
CA THR A 212 -5.43 12.53 -14.19
C THR A 212 -4.84 13.61 -15.10
N ASN A 213 -3.62 13.42 -15.60
CA ASN A 213 -2.91 14.33 -16.51
C ASN A 213 -1.93 13.56 -17.44
N PRO A 214 -2.44 12.96 -18.54
CA PRO A 214 -1.66 12.06 -19.40
C PRO A 214 -0.45 12.73 -20.07
N GLU A 215 -0.51 14.03 -20.37
CA GLU A 215 0.61 14.76 -20.98
C GLU A 215 1.80 14.88 -20.02
N LEU A 216 1.53 15.07 -18.74
CA LEU A 216 2.56 15.10 -17.71
C LEU A 216 3.10 13.71 -17.40
N ALA A 217 2.26 12.67 -17.43
CA ALA A 217 2.70 11.27 -17.33
C ALA A 217 3.71 10.93 -18.43
N GLU A 218 3.42 11.35 -19.66
CA GLU A 218 4.29 11.11 -20.81
C GLU A 218 5.58 11.93 -20.75
N THR A 219 5.50 13.17 -20.26
CA THR A 219 6.66 14.03 -20.02
C THR A 219 7.58 13.42 -18.96
N LEU A 220 7.03 12.97 -17.84
CA LEU A 220 7.76 12.32 -16.76
C LEU A 220 8.42 11.01 -17.25
N THR A 221 7.68 10.20 -18.01
CA THR A 221 8.20 8.95 -18.61
C THR A 221 9.41 9.25 -19.49
N ARG A 222 9.28 10.19 -20.42
CA ARG A 222 10.36 10.56 -21.34
C ARG A 222 11.62 11.01 -20.60
N GLU A 223 11.47 11.78 -19.53
CA GLU A 223 12.60 12.22 -18.72
C GLU A 223 13.27 11.08 -17.97
N VAL A 224 12.50 10.14 -17.40
CA VAL A 224 13.04 8.96 -16.72
C VAL A 224 13.79 8.04 -17.68
N LEU A 225 13.25 7.82 -18.88
CA LEU A 225 13.93 7.05 -19.94
C LEU A 225 15.26 7.70 -20.33
N LYS A 226 15.25 9.03 -20.52
CA LYS A 226 16.44 9.80 -20.89
C LYS A 226 17.50 9.79 -19.78
N LEU A 227 17.10 9.93 -18.53
CA LEU A 227 18.00 9.98 -17.37
C LEU A 227 18.56 8.60 -17.00
N GLY A 228 17.73 7.56 -17.07
CA GLY A 228 18.13 6.20 -16.77
C GLY A 228 18.92 5.52 -17.88
N ASN A 229 18.90 6.07 -19.10
CA ASN A 229 19.37 5.40 -20.31
C ASN A 229 18.78 3.98 -20.43
N ILE A 230 17.50 3.86 -20.11
CA ILE A 230 16.72 2.61 -20.11
C ILE A 230 15.58 2.74 -21.13
N THR A 231 15.10 1.60 -21.64
CA THR A 231 13.97 1.60 -22.56
C THR A 231 12.64 1.68 -21.80
N ARG A 232 11.56 2.06 -22.50
CA ARG A 232 10.21 2.10 -21.93
C ARG A 232 9.81 0.73 -21.39
N ASP A 233 10.20 -0.31 -22.10
CA ASP A 233 9.91 -1.69 -21.70
C ASP A 233 10.66 -2.04 -20.40
N ASP A 234 11.93 -1.68 -20.26
CA ASP A 234 12.69 -1.89 -19.02
C ASP A 234 12.08 -1.18 -17.81
N LEU A 235 11.46 -0.01 -18.03
CA LEU A 235 10.80 0.79 -17.00
C LEU A 235 9.49 0.15 -16.51
N PHE A 236 8.77 -0.56 -17.37
CA PHE A 236 7.50 -1.20 -17.04
C PHE A 236 7.56 -2.72 -16.86
N ALA A 237 8.70 -3.35 -17.13
CA ALA A 237 8.90 -4.80 -17.10
C ALA A 237 9.18 -5.41 -15.71
N GLN A 238 9.09 -4.67 -14.60
CA GLN A 238 9.33 -5.29 -13.29
C GLN A 238 8.24 -6.33 -12.94
N PRO A 239 8.61 -7.59 -12.69
CA PRO A 239 7.67 -8.64 -12.33
C PRO A 239 7.19 -8.45 -10.89
N GLY A 240 5.87 -8.54 -10.67
CA GLY A 240 5.27 -8.42 -9.34
C GLY A 240 3.84 -7.89 -9.28
N LEU A 241 3.06 -8.06 -10.35
CA LEU A 241 1.62 -8.33 -10.21
C LEU A 241 1.45 -9.84 -10.02
#